data_AF-A0A348XIM1-F1
#
_entry.id   AF-A0A348XIM1-F1
#
_cell.length_a   1.000
_cell.length_b   1.000
_cell.length_c   1.000
_cell.angle_alpha   90.00
_cell.angle_beta   90.00
_cell.angle_gamma   90.00
#
_symmetry.space_group_name_H-M   'P 1'
#
loop_
_entity.id
_entity.type
_entity.pdbx_description
1 polymer ?
#
loop_
_entity_poly.entity_id
_entity_poly.type
_entity_poly.pdbx_seq_one_letter_code
_entity_poly.pdbx_strand_id
1 'polypeptide(L)'
;YSPLAARLFHLGDIQAVMLGGDFVSVTIAGMDRVRELNEEIIANIRAHIEGGGEICSPRDEADLAANESEDSALVRKIINEEVRPAVAMDGGDIVFYRLDEDVVYVHMHGACAGCPSSTMTLKAGILNRLQQDIPTIRDVEPIA
;
A
#
# COMPACT_ATOMS: atom_id res chain seq x y z
N TYR A 1 1.35 -11.78 5.23
CA TYR A 1 0.18 -12.66 5.04
C TYR A 1 -1.02 -12.06 5.77
N SER A 2 -2.26 -12.20 5.30
CA SER A 2 -3.43 -11.62 5.98
C SER A 2 -4.54 -12.65 6.19
N PRO A 3 -4.82 -13.06 7.45
CA PRO A 3 -5.95 -13.92 7.78
C PRO A 3 -7.31 -13.31 7.38
N LEU A 4 -7.44 -11.98 7.51
CA LEU A 4 -8.64 -11.27 7.10
C LEU A 4 -8.85 -11.36 5.58
N ALA A 5 -7.81 -11.06 4.79
CA ALA A 5 -7.90 -11.14 3.33
C ALA A 5 -8.20 -12.57 2.88
N ALA A 6 -7.55 -13.58 3.47
CA ALA A 6 -7.81 -14.99 3.19
C ALA A 6 -9.29 -15.35 3.41
N ARG A 7 -9.91 -14.84 4.48
CA ARG A 7 -11.33 -15.05 4.76
C ARG A 7 -12.24 -14.39 3.73
N LEU A 8 -11.91 -13.16 3.30
CA LEU A 8 -12.65 -12.46 2.26
C LEU A 8 -12.60 -13.20 0.92
N PHE A 9 -11.43 -13.72 0.51
CA PHE A 9 -11.30 -14.47 -0.75
C PHE A 9 -12.20 -15.73 -0.83
N HIS A 10 -12.65 -16.28 0.31
CA HIS A 10 -13.61 -17.40 0.30
C HIS A 10 -15.02 -17.02 -0.16
N LEU A 11 -15.33 -15.72 -0.30
CA LEU A 11 -16.63 -15.23 -0.81
C LEU A 11 -16.76 -15.37 -2.34
N GLY A 12 -15.73 -15.84 -3.04
CA GLY A 12 -15.79 -16.29 -4.44
C GLY A 12 -15.68 -15.19 -5.49
N ASP A 13 -16.31 -14.04 -5.27
CA ASP A 13 -16.37 -12.94 -6.25
C ASP A 13 -15.31 -11.85 -6.01
N ILE A 14 -14.38 -12.04 -5.07
CA ILE A 14 -13.35 -11.04 -4.72
C ILE A 14 -12.07 -11.28 -5.52
N GLN A 15 -11.67 -10.29 -6.31
CA GLN A 15 -10.44 -10.30 -7.11
C GLN A 15 -9.21 -9.77 -6.36
N ALA A 16 -9.40 -8.73 -5.54
CA ALA A 16 -8.31 -8.13 -4.78
C ALA A 16 -8.83 -7.56 -3.45
N VAL A 17 -7.97 -7.60 -2.43
CA VAL A 17 -8.20 -6.98 -1.13
C VAL A 17 -6.95 -6.18 -0.78
N MET A 18 -7.13 -4.88 -0.56
CA MET A 18 -6.09 -3.98 -0.07
C MET A 18 -6.45 -3.56 1.36
N LEU A 19 -5.49 -3.72 2.26
CA LEU A 19 -5.64 -3.37 3.68
C LEU A 19 -4.76 -2.16 3.97
N GLY A 20 -5.40 -1.01 4.17
CA GLY A 20 -4.77 0.20 4.69
C GLY A 20 -4.82 0.23 6.22
N GLY A 21 -4.23 1.28 6.82
CA GLY A 21 -4.24 1.44 8.28
C GLY A 21 -5.63 1.61 8.87
N ASP A 22 -6.53 2.27 8.13
CA ASP A 22 -7.88 2.64 8.55
C ASP A 22 -8.97 2.31 7.50
N PHE A 23 -8.59 1.69 6.38
CA PHE A 23 -9.53 1.31 5.32
C PHE A 23 -9.26 -0.09 4.77
N VAL A 24 -10.30 -0.68 4.19
CA VAL A 24 -10.23 -1.92 3.41
C VAL A 24 -10.84 -1.64 2.04
N SER A 25 -10.05 -1.81 0.99
CA SER A 25 -10.54 -1.73 -0.39
C SER A 25 -10.68 -3.14 -0.95
N VAL A 26 -11.85 -3.43 -1.53
CA VAL A 26 -12.17 -4.75 -2.10
C VAL A 26 -12.55 -4.57 -3.57
N THR A 27 -11.87 -5.31 -4.45
CA THR A 27 -12.21 -5.38 -5.87
C THR A 27 -13.03 -6.64 -6.13
N ILE A 28 -14.21 -6.48 -6.74
CA ILE A 28 -15.17 -7.57 -6.99
C ILE A 28 -15.25 -7.82 -8.50
N ALA A 29 -15.34 -9.09 -8.90
CA ALA A 29 -15.55 -9.51 -10.27
C ALA A 29 -17.00 -9.28 -10.70
N GLY A 30 -17.27 -8.20 -11.41
CA GLY A 30 -18.59 -7.90 -11.97
C GLY A 30 -19.54 -7.18 -11.01
N MET A 31 -20.73 -6.82 -11.50
CA MET A 31 -21.68 -5.94 -10.78
C MET A 31 -22.93 -6.64 -10.26
N ASP A 32 -23.17 -7.90 -10.64
CA ASP A 32 -24.47 -8.55 -10.50
C ASP A 32 -24.86 -8.84 -9.03
N ARG A 33 -23.87 -8.96 -8.13
CA ARG A 33 -24.09 -9.31 -6.70
C ARG A 33 -23.47 -8.31 -5.71
N VAL A 34 -23.04 -7.14 -6.17
CA VAL A 34 -22.24 -6.20 -5.36
C VAL A 34 -22.95 -5.79 -4.06
N ARG A 35 -24.28 -5.62 -4.08
CA ARG A 35 -25.04 -5.25 -2.87
C ARG A 35 -25.02 -6.33 -1.80
N GLU A 36 -25.27 -7.58 -2.18
CA GLU A 36 -25.28 -8.74 -1.27
C GLU A 36 -23.88 -9.00 -0.73
N LEU A 37 -22.87 -8.99 -1.62
CA LEU A 37 -21.48 -9.16 -1.23
C LEU A 37 -21.01 -8.09 -0.24
N ASN A 38 -21.45 -6.84 -0.40
CA ASN A 38 -21.04 -5.77 0.51
C ASN A 38 -21.47 -6.05 1.96
N GLU A 39 -22.69 -6.56 2.17
CA GLU A 39 -23.16 -6.94 3.50
C GLU A 39 -22.35 -8.12 4.08
N GLU A 40 -22.06 -9.13 3.26
CA GLU A 40 -21.24 -10.28 3.64
C GLU A 40 -19.78 -9.89 3.98
N ILE A 41 -19.19 -8.99 3.20
CA ILE A 41 -17.84 -8.44 3.42
C ILE A 41 -17.79 -7.71 4.77
N ILE A 42 -18.74 -6.80 5.03
CA ILE A 42 -18.79 -6.04 6.28
C ILE A 42 -18.96 -6.97 7.48
N ALA A 43 -19.83 -7.98 7.37
CA ALA A 43 -20.03 -8.96 8.43
C ALA A 43 -18.76 -9.77 8.74
N ASN A 44 -18.03 -10.22 7.71
CA ASN A 44 -16.77 -10.95 7.88
C ASN A 44 -15.67 -10.08 8.50
N ILE A 45 -15.54 -8.82 8.06
CA ILE A 45 -14.57 -7.87 8.62
C ILE A 45 -14.86 -7.64 10.11
N ARG A 46 -16.12 -7.33 10.46
CA ARG A 46 -16.51 -7.11 11.87
C ARG A 46 -16.25 -8.34 12.73
N ALA A 47 -16.71 -9.51 12.30
CA ALA A 47 -16.52 -10.75 13.05
C ALA A 47 -15.03 -11.08 13.25
N HIS A 48 -14.17 -10.75 12.30
CA HIS A 48 -12.72 -10.95 12.42
C HIS A 48 -12.09 -10.01 13.44
N ILE A 49 -12.46 -8.73 13.40
CA ILE A 49 -11.95 -7.69 14.32
C ILE A 49 -12.44 -7.96 15.75
N GLU A 50 -13.74 -8.23 15.93
CA GLU A 50 -14.34 -8.54 17.23
C GLU A 50 -13.79 -9.84 17.82
N GLY A 51 -13.45 -10.80 16.96
CA GLY A 51 -12.78 -12.04 17.35
C GLY A 51 -11.30 -11.88 17.73
N GLY A 52 -10.74 -10.67 17.66
CA GLY A 52 -9.33 -10.40 17.93
C GLY A 52 -8.38 -11.02 16.90
N GLY A 53 -8.88 -11.32 15.69
CA GLY A 53 -8.09 -11.91 14.64
C GLY A 53 -7.02 -10.94 14.13
N GLU A 54 -5.80 -11.44 13.93
CA GLU A 54 -4.73 -10.66 13.30
C GLU A 54 -5.15 -10.23 11.88
N ILE A 55 -5.00 -8.93 11.58
CA ILE A 55 -5.41 -8.35 10.29
C ILE A 55 -4.35 -8.66 9.23
N CYS A 56 -3.09 -8.39 9.55
CA CYS A 56 -1.93 -8.71 8.73
C CYS A 56 -0.86 -9.24 9.66
N SER A 57 -0.24 -10.35 9.28
CA SER A 57 1.09 -10.66 9.78
C SER A 57 2.03 -9.54 9.31
N PRO A 58 3.05 -9.16 10.10
CA PRO A 58 4.15 -8.39 9.57
C PRO A 58 4.60 -9.10 8.28
N ARG A 59 4.62 -8.35 7.18
CA ARG A 59 5.29 -8.79 5.97
C ARG A 59 6.76 -8.92 6.35
N ASP A 60 7.49 -9.89 5.81
CA ASP A 60 8.94 -9.97 5.99
C ASP A 60 9.60 -8.71 5.41
N GLU A 61 9.56 -7.61 6.17
CA GLU A 61 10.45 -6.46 5.99
C GLU A 61 11.91 -6.87 6.30
N ALA A 62 12.07 -7.99 7.00
CA ALA A 62 13.34 -8.58 7.41
C ALA A 62 14.22 -9.06 6.24
N ASP A 63 13.65 -9.52 5.12
CA ASP A 63 14.43 -10.10 4.03
C ASP A 63 15.15 -9.04 3.16
N LEU A 64 14.74 -7.77 3.24
CA LEU A 64 15.37 -6.65 2.51
C LEU A 64 16.46 -5.95 3.31
N ALA A 65 16.55 -6.19 4.62
CA ALA A 65 17.40 -5.43 5.55
C ALA A 65 18.85 -5.93 5.61
N ALA A 66 19.16 -7.11 5.09
CA ALA A 66 20.46 -7.76 5.29
C ALA A 66 21.66 -7.06 4.58
N ASN A 67 21.40 -6.07 3.72
CA ASN A 67 22.41 -5.25 3.03
C ASN A 67 21.89 -3.82 2.74
N GLU A 68 21.04 -3.29 3.61
CA GLU A 68 20.42 -1.98 3.40
C GLU A 68 21.39 -0.83 3.74
N SER A 69 21.52 0.17 2.86
CA SER A 69 22.26 1.40 3.15
C SER A 69 21.51 2.28 4.15
N GLU A 70 22.23 3.16 4.86
CA GLU A 70 21.60 4.14 5.76
C GLU A 70 20.53 4.98 5.05
N ASP A 71 20.80 5.40 3.81
CA ASP A 71 19.85 6.13 2.97
C ASP A 71 18.62 5.29 2.62
N SER A 72 18.77 4.02 2.25
CA SER A 72 17.63 3.14 1.93
C SER A 72 16.74 2.92 3.15
N ALA A 73 17.34 2.72 4.33
CA ALA A 73 16.59 2.59 5.57
C ALA A 73 15.83 3.89 5.91
N LEU A 74 16.45 5.05 5.70
CA LEU A 74 15.82 6.35 5.92
C LEU A 74 14.69 6.63 4.91
N VAL A 75 14.89 6.33 3.62
CA VAL A 75 13.84 6.43 2.59
C VAL A 75 12.65 5.56 2.97
N ARG A 76 12.89 4.28 3.32
CA ARG A 76 11.85 3.34 3.75
C ARG A 76 11.04 3.91 4.91
N LYS A 77 11.74 4.47 5.90
CA LYS A 77 11.10 5.07 7.07
C LYS A 77 10.21 6.25 6.69
N ILE A 78 10.72 7.22 5.93
CA ILE A 78 9.96 8.40 5.49
C ILE A 78 8.73 7.98 4.68
N ILE A 79 8.89 7.01 3.77
CA ILE A 79 7.78 6.49 2.97
C ILE A 79 6.71 5.87 3.87
N ASN A 80 7.10 4.98 4.80
CA ASN A 80 6.15 4.26 5.64
C ASN A 80 5.44 5.16 6.66
N GLU A 81 6.15 6.10 7.28
CA GLU A 81 5.63 6.89 8.40
C GLU A 81 4.95 8.18 7.95
N GLU A 82 5.27 8.72 6.77
CA GLU A 82 4.81 10.06 6.36
C GLU A 82 4.10 10.07 5.01
N VAL A 83 4.71 9.47 3.98
CA VAL A 83 4.14 9.51 2.61
C VAL A 83 2.94 8.58 2.49
N ARG A 84 3.10 7.34 2.96
CA ARG A 84 2.08 6.28 2.82
C ARG A 84 0.75 6.65 3.50
N PRO A 85 0.71 7.24 4.71
CA PRO A 85 -0.54 7.73 5.30
C PRO A 85 -1.23 8.81 4.46
N ALA A 86 -0.48 9.71 3.83
CA ALA A 86 -1.07 10.75 2.96
C ALA A 86 -1.68 10.13 1.70
N VAL A 87 -0.97 9.20 1.06
CA VAL A 87 -1.45 8.47 -0.12
C VAL A 87 -2.67 7.60 0.18
N ALA A 88 -2.69 6.98 1.37
CA ALA A 88 -3.81 6.20 1.87
C ALA A 88 -5.10 7.02 1.98
N MET A 89 -5.02 8.27 2.47
CA MET A 89 -6.17 9.17 2.55
C MET A 89 -6.79 9.48 1.17
N ASP A 90 -5.98 9.47 0.11
CA ASP A 90 -6.42 9.69 -1.26
C ASP A 90 -6.90 8.39 -1.96
N GLY A 91 -6.98 7.28 -1.24
CA GLY A 91 -7.44 5.99 -1.76
C GLY A 91 -6.38 5.21 -2.55
N GLY A 92 -5.10 5.54 -2.34
CA GLY A 92 -3.95 4.82 -2.89
C GLY A 92 -3.21 3.97 -1.84
N ASP A 93 -2.15 3.31 -2.28
CA ASP A 93 -1.09 2.82 -1.38
C ASP A 93 0.27 3.02 -2.07
N ILE A 94 1.32 3.18 -1.28
CA ILE A 94 2.70 3.28 -1.77
C ILE A 94 3.64 2.48 -0.87
N VAL A 95 4.52 1.71 -1.49
CA VAL A 95 5.47 0.85 -0.78
C VAL A 95 6.87 1.06 -1.35
N PHE A 96 7.84 1.33 -0.49
CA PHE A 96 9.25 1.37 -0.88
C PHE A 96 9.71 0.00 -1.39
N TYR A 97 10.34 -0.01 -2.57
CA TYR A 97 10.89 -1.22 -3.15
C TYR A 97 12.41 -1.29 -2.98
N ARG A 98 13.14 -0.31 -3.52
CA ARG A 98 14.60 -0.19 -3.38
C ARG A 98 15.08 1.23 -3.66
N LEU A 99 16.27 1.55 -3.18
CA LEU A 99 17.06 2.70 -3.61
C LEU A 99 18.18 2.19 -4.50
N ASP A 100 18.30 2.74 -5.71
CA ASP A 100 19.40 2.45 -6.64
C ASP A 100 20.07 3.78 -6.99
N GLU A 101 21.33 3.93 -6.60
CA GLU A 101 22.07 5.20 -6.66
C GLU A 101 21.29 6.37 -6.01
N ASP A 102 20.69 7.23 -6.82
CA ASP A 102 19.91 8.41 -6.42
C ASP A 102 18.44 8.32 -6.84
N VAL A 103 17.97 7.14 -7.27
CA VAL A 103 16.60 6.89 -7.71
C VAL A 103 15.87 5.94 -6.76
N VAL A 104 14.75 6.41 -6.23
CA VAL A 104 13.89 5.66 -5.32
C VAL A 104 12.81 4.94 -6.11
N TYR A 105 12.79 3.61 -6.04
CA TYR A 105 11.77 2.80 -6.68
C TYR A 105 10.66 2.45 -5.69
N VAL A 106 9.42 2.60 -6.13
CA VAL A 106 8.23 2.37 -5.30
C VAL A 106 7.19 1.55 -6.05
N HIS A 107 6.43 0.74 -5.31
CA HIS A 107 5.15 0.23 -5.80
C HIS A 107 4.06 1.25 -5.48
N MET A 108 3.24 1.59 -6.47
CA MET A 108 2.04 2.41 -6.27
C MET A 108 0.79 1.56 -6.57
N HIS A 109 -0.23 1.67 -5.72
CA HIS A 109 -1.50 0.98 -5.85
C HIS A 109 -2.69 1.93 -5.72
N GLY A 110 -3.87 1.45 -6.11
CA GLY A 110 -5.13 2.17 -5.97
C GLY A 110 -5.22 3.41 -6.87
N ALA A 111 -5.83 4.47 -6.35
CA ALA A 111 -6.10 5.71 -7.10
C ALA A 111 -4.84 6.35 -7.73
N CYS A 112 -3.67 6.10 -7.14
CA CYS A 112 -2.40 6.69 -7.54
C CYS A 112 -1.70 5.98 -8.71
N ALA A 113 -2.10 4.76 -9.04
CA ALA A 113 -1.48 3.96 -10.10
C ALA A 113 -2.11 4.18 -11.49
N GLY A 114 -3.35 4.67 -11.55
CA GLY A 114 -4.18 4.60 -12.78
C GLY A 114 -4.29 5.89 -13.61
N CYS A 115 -3.87 7.04 -13.10
CA CYS A 115 -4.03 8.33 -13.78
C CYS A 115 -2.67 9.02 -13.99
N PRO A 116 -2.20 9.20 -15.24
CA PRO A 116 -0.87 9.76 -15.53
C PRO A 116 -0.61 11.12 -14.88
N SER A 117 -1.62 11.99 -14.81
CA SER A 117 -1.49 13.31 -14.18
C SER A 117 -1.29 13.21 -12.67
N SER A 118 -2.02 12.31 -12.01
CA SER A 118 -1.93 12.13 -10.55
C SER A 118 -0.61 11.48 -10.15
N THR A 119 -0.12 10.53 -10.96
CA THR A 119 1.19 9.90 -10.74
C THR A 119 2.33 10.92 -10.83
N MET A 120 2.28 11.85 -11.79
CA MET A 120 3.31 12.90 -11.93
C MET A 120 3.33 13.86 -10.73
N THR A 121 2.17 14.34 -10.27
CA THR A 121 2.10 15.23 -9.11
C THR A 121 2.53 14.51 -7.83
N LEU A 122 2.12 13.26 -7.65
CA LEU A 122 2.49 12.47 -6.48
C LEU A 122 4.00 12.20 -6.46
N LYS A 123 4.58 11.79 -7.59
CA LYS A 123 6.03 11.60 -7.77
C LYS A 123 6.81 12.85 -7.34
N ALA A 124 6.40 14.02 -7.80
CA ALA A 124 7.03 15.29 -7.43
C ALA A 124 6.88 15.60 -5.93
N GLY A 125 5.73 15.31 -5.32
CA GLY A 125 5.51 15.48 -3.89
C GLY A 125 6.42 14.58 -3.04
N ILE A 126 6.54 13.31 -3.43
CA ILE A 126 7.40 12.32 -2.76
C ILE A 126 8.86 12.73 -2.87
N LEU A 127 9.32 13.10 -4.08
CA LEU A 127 10.70 13.54 -4.31
C LEU A 127 11.05 14.75 -3.45
N ASN A 128 10.19 15.78 -3.43
CA ASN A 128 10.39 16.97 -2.60
C ASN A 128 10.47 16.61 -1.11
N ARG A 129 9.63 15.69 -0.63
CA ARG A 129 9.68 15.25 0.76
C ARG A 129 11.01 14.54 1.06
N LEU A 130 11.42 13.59 0.23
CA LEU A 130 12.66 12.83 0.44
C LEU A 130 13.90 13.73 0.41
N GLN A 131 13.95 14.72 -0.50
CA GLN A 131 15.07 15.64 -0.63
C GLN A 131 15.30 16.54 0.60
N GLN A 132 14.31 16.71 1.47
CA GLN A 132 14.48 17.46 2.73
C GLN A 132 15.45 16.78 3.69
N ASP A 133 15.43 15.45 3.72
CA ASP A 133 16.30 14.64 4.60
C ASP A 133 17.46 14.01 3.83
N ILE A 134 17.28 13.74 2.53
CA ILE A 134 18.25 13.07 1.66
C ILE A 134 18.42 13.87 0.36
N PRO A 135 19.23 14.94 0.37
CA PRO A 135 19.37 15.86 -0.77
C PRO A 135 19.98 15.23 -2.03
N THR A 136 20.57 14.04 -1.93
CA THR A 136 21.19 13.30 -3.03
C THR A 136 20.17 12.62 -3.95
N ILE A 137 18.94 12.38 -3.48
CA ILE A 137 17.89 11.75 -4.30
C ILE A 137 17.54 12.65 -5.48
N ARG A 138 17.60 12.10 -6.69
CA ARG A 138 17.29 12.80 -7.94
C ARG A 138 15.93 12.46 -8.50
N ASP A 139 15.44 11.24 -8.27
CA ASP A 139 14.15 10.85 -8.82
C ASP A 139 13.41 9.77 -8.02
N VAL A 140 12.12 9.60 -8.32
CA VAL A 140 11.25 8.56 -7.78
C VAL A 140 10.53 7.85 -8.93
N GLU A 141 10.70 6.54 -9.07
CA GLU A 141 10.13 5.78 -10.19
C GLU A 141 9.15 4.71 -9.70
N PRO A 142 7.89 4.70 -10.20
CA PRO A 142 6.99 3.60 -9.94
C PRO A 142 7.42 2.36 -10.74
N ILE A 143 7.40 1.20 -10.10
CA ILE A 143 7.57 -0.08 -10.79
C ILE A 143 6.23 -0.73 -11.07
N ALA A 144 6.10 -1.30 -12.26
CA ALA A 144 4.90 -2.00 -12.75
C ALA A 144 4.76 -3.41 -12.16
#